data_AF-A6UT91-F1
#
_entry.id   AF-A6UT91-F1
#
_cell.length_a   1.000
_cell.length_b   1.000
_cell.length_c   1.000
_cell.angle_alpha   90.00
_cell.angle_beta   90.00
_cell.angle_gamma   90.00
#
_symmetry.space_group_name_H-M   'P 1'
#
loop_
_entity.id
_entity.type
_entity.pdbx_description
1 polymer ?
#
loop_
_entity_poly.entity_id
_entity_poly.type
_entity_poly.pdbx_seq_one_letter_code
_entity_poly.pdbx_strand_id
1 'polypeptide(L)'
;MDNTERRCELLMNIRQFMILNIEIKKLMTELDVNEEIYNVYEEITKMVREPNKTIYKKFYNGGKEIYYAEYNKKRKDIAWFPTIDYKRCKNCKKCIDFCPKCVYELENNKTTVKRPFNCIINCNACSYICCENNAIIFPDKKYEKIGRL
;
A
#
# COMPACT_ATOMS: atom_id res chain seq x y z
N MET A 1 -5.70 27.15 -11.38
CA MET A 1 -5.14 25.81 -11.20
C MET A 1 -4.53 25.38 -12.51
N ASP A 2 -3.23 25.13 -12.53
CA ASP A 2 -2.54 24.58 -13.69
C ASP A 2 -3.14 23.20 -14.05
N ASN A 3 -3.14 22.83 -15.33
CA ASN A 3 -3.63 21.55 -15.85
C ASN A 3 -2.97 20.36 -15.12
N THR A 4 -1.70 20.48 -14.74
CA THR A 4 -0.98 19.46 -13.95
C THR A 4 -1.54 19.34 -12.53
N GLU A 5 -1.79 20.46 -11.87
CA GLU A 5 -2.36 20.52 -10.52
C GLU A 5 -3.78 19.94 -10.47
N ARG A 6 -4.63 20.28 -11.45
CA ARG A 6 -5.98 19.68 -11.60
C ARG A 6 -5.92 18.19 -11.84
N ARG A 7 -4.98 17.73 -12.68
CA ARG A 7 -4.76 16.30 -12.93
C ARG A 7 -4.30 15.57 -11.66
N CYS A 8 -3.46 16.20 -10.84
CA CYS A 8 -3.03 15.65 -9.56
C CYS A 8 -4.18 15.47 -8.58
N GLU A 9 -5.03 16.50 -8.43
CA GLU A 9 -6.21 16.46 -7.59
C GLU A 9 -7.17 15.33 -8.02
N LEU A 10 -7.47 15.22 -9.32
CA LEU A 10 -8.35 14.18 -9.85
C LEU A 10 -7.85 12.77 -9.55
N LEU A 11 -6.54 12.53 -9.69
CA LEU A 11 -5.93 11.24 -9.41
C LEU A 11 -5.90 10.93 -7.90
N MET A 12 -5.77 11.93 -7.02
CA MET A 12 -5.93 11.77 -5.57
C MET A 12 -7.36 11.42 -5.19
N ASN A 13 -8.35 12.07 -5.80
CA ASN A 13 -9.76 11.76 -5.58
C ASN A 13 -10.09 10.35 -6.06
N ILE A 14 -9.63 9.95 -7.24
CA ILE A 14 -9.76 8.58 -7.74
C ILE A 14 -9.16 7.60 -6.73
N ARG A 15 -7.96 7.87 -6.18
CA ARG A 15 -7.35 7.03 -5.14
C ARG A 15 -8.20 6.92 -3.87
N GLN A 16 -8.87 7.98 -3.43
CA GLN A 16 -9.70 7.95 -2.24
C GLN A 16 -10.96 7.10 -2.45
N PHE A 17 -11.66 7.27 -3.58
CA PHE A 17 -12.77 6.38 -3.99
C PHE A 17 -12.32 4.91 -4.08
N MET A 18 -11.12 4.69 -4.59
CA MET A 18 -10.51 3.37 -4.73
C MET A 18 -10.27 2.66 -3.39
N ILE A 19 -9.99 3.40 -2.31
CA ILE A 19 -9.80 2.89 -0.93
C ILE A 19 -11.15 2.66 -0.24
N LEU A 20 -12.10 3.59 -0.41
CA LEU A 20 -13.44 3.53 0.21
C LEU A 20 -14.18 2.22 -0.11
N ASN A 21 -14.07 1.69 -1.33
CA ASN A 21 -14.70 0.40 -1.69
C ASN A 21 -14.21 -0.81 -0.86
N ILE A 22 -12.97 -0.75 -0.33
CA ILE A 22 -12.43 -1.82 0.54
C ILE A 22 -12.89 -1.58 1.98
N GLU A 23 -12.95 -0.33 2.42
CA GLU A 23 -13.35 0.05 3.78
C GLU A 23 -14.85 -0.17 4.02
N ILE A 24 -15.72 0.04 3.03
CA ILE A 24 -17.17 -0.15 3.17
C ILE A 24 -17.53 -1.57 3.60
N LYS A 25 -16.94 -2.61 3.01
CA LYS A 25 -17.24 -4.00 3.42
C LYS A 25 -16.84 -4.27 4.85
N LYS A 26 -15.68 -3.75 5.28
CA LYS A 26 -15.22 -3.88 6.66
C LYS A 26 -16.18 -3.18 7.63
N LEU A 27 -16.62 -1.96 7.29
CA LEU A 27 -17.60 -1.21 8.08
C LEU A 27 -18.96 -1.91 8.14
N MET A 28 -19.44 -2.50 7.02
CA MET A 28 -20.69 -3.24 7.00
C MET A 28 -20.68 -4.45 7.94
N THR A 29 -19.53 -5.15 8.02
CA THR A 29 -19.35 -6.24 8.98
C THR A 29 -19.30 -5.73 10.42
N GLU A 30 -18.60 -4.62 10.69
CA GLU A 30 -18.51 -4.03 12.04
C GLU A 30 -19.85 -3.44 12.54
N LEU A 31 -20.69 -2.97 11.62
CA LEU A 31 -22.02 -2.41 11.92
C LEU A 31 -23.15 -3.44 11.91
N ASP A 32 -22.84 -4.73 11.72
CA ASP A 32 -23.81 -5.82 11.62
C ASP A 32 -24.95 -5.51 10.62
N VAL A 33 -24.57 -5.01 9.44
CA VAL A 33 -25.53 -4.67 8.39
C VAL A 33 -26.28 -5.93 7.95
N ASN A 34 -27.59 -5.78 7.80
CA ASN A 34 -28.50 -6.84 7.35
C ASN A 34 -27.91 -7.67 6.19
N GLU A 35 -28.02 -8.99 6.31
CA GLU A 35 -27.41 -9.96 5.40
C GLU A 35 -27.85 -9.80 3.93
N GLU A 36 -29.11 -9.45 3.70
CA GLU A 36 -29.64 -9.19 2.35
C GLU A 36 -28.94 -7.98 1.71
N ILE A 37 -28.77 -6.90 2.48
CA ILE A 37 -28.08 -5.69 2.05
C ILE A 37 -26.60 -5.98 1.78
N TYR A 38 -25.95 -6.77 2.65
CA TYR A 38 -24.57 -7.20 2.47
C TYR A 38 -24.41 -8.00 1.18
N ASN A 39 -25.28 -8.97 0.93
CA ASN A 39 -25.22 -9.84 -0.23
C ASN A 39 -25.42 -9.08 -1.54
N VAL A 40 -26.37 -8.14 -1.59
CA VAL A 40 -26.56 -7.25 -2.75
C VAL A 40 -25.29 -6.43 -3.00
N TYR A 41 -24.69 -5.85 -1.96
CA TYR A 41 -23.45 -5.09 -2.11
C TYR A 41 -22.27 -5.97 -2.55
N GLU A 42 -22.19 -7.21 -2.06
CA GLU A 42 -21.19 -8.20 -2.45
C GLU A 42 -21.31 -8.55 -3.94
N GLU A 43 -22.52 -8.80 -4.43
CA GLU A 43 -22.79 -9.08 -5.85
C GLU A 43 -22.42 -7.90 -6.75
N ILE A 44 -22.86 -6.69 -6.40
CA ILE A 44 -22.47 -5.46 -7.11
C ILE A 44 -20.94 -5.35 -7.15
N THR A 45 -20.28 -5.56 -6.02
CA THR A 45 -18.81 -5.51 -5.93
C THR A 45 -18.14 -6.53 -6.85
N LYS A 46 -18.67 -7.76 -6.91
CA LYS A 46 -18.17 -8.82 -7.81
C LYS A 46 -18.32 -8.42 -9.28
N MET A 47 -19.47 -7.87 -9.66
CA MET A 47 -19.73 -7.41 -11.04
C MET A 47 -18.75 -6.32 -11.49
N VAL A 48 -18.46 -5.35 -10.60
CA VAL A 48 -17.55 -4.25 -10.94
C VAL A 48 -16.07 -4.58 -10.72
N ARG A 49 -15.73 -5.77 -10.19
CA ARG A 49 -14.38 -6.10 -9.74
C ARG A 49 -13.33 -6.02 -10.85
N GLU A 50 -13.56 -6.68 -11.99
CA GLU A 50 -12.60 -6.71 -13.11
C GLU A 50 -12.50 -5.38 -13.87
N PRO A 51 -13.62 -4.71 -14.21
CA PRO A 51 -13.58 -3.35 -14.76
C PRO A 51 -12.84 -2.40 -13.82
N ASN A 52 -13.14 -2.48 -12.52
CA ASN A 52 -12.45 -1.67 -11.54
C ASN A 52 -10.97 -2.04 -11.48
N LYS A 53 -10.55 -3.32 -11.47
CA LYS A 53 -9.11 -3.70 -11.54
C LYS A 53 -8.40 -3.06 -12.72
N THR A 54 -9.06 -2.96 -13.86
CA THR A 54 -8.51 -2.34 -15.06
C THR A 54 -8.38 -0.83 -14.90
N ILE A 55 -9.42 -0.17 -14.37
CA ILE A 55 -9.43 1.25 -13.99
C ILE A 55 -8.33 1.52 -12.94
N TYR A 56 -8.30 0.75 -11.86
CA TYR A 56 -7.26 0.74 -10.83
C TYR A 56 -5.89 0.69 -11.50
N LYS A 57 -5.56 -0.29 -12.35
CA LYS A 57 -4.25 -0.35 -13.02
C LYS A 57 -3.92 0.89 -13.84
N LYS A 58 -4.89 1.45 -14.58
CA LYS A 58 -4.70 2.65 -15.42
C LYS A 58 -4.41 3.90 -14.59
N PHE A 59 -5.14 4.10 -13.50
CA PHE A 59 -5.00 5.29 -12.64
C PHE A 59 -3.98 5.10 -11.51
N TYR A 60 -3.65 3.85 -11.14
CA TYR A 60 -2.70 3.52 -10.08
C TYR A 60 -1.31 4.04 -10.41
N ASN A 61 -0.86 3.96 -11.67
CA ASN A 61 0.42 4.56 -12.05
C ASN A 61 0.40 6.10 -11.92
N GLY A 62 -0.71 6.74 -12.30
CA GLY A 62 -0.88 8.20 -12.13
C GLY A 62 -0.92 8.63 -10.66
N GLY A 63 -1.74 7.96 -9.84
CA GLY A 63 -1.81 8.23 -8.39
C GLY A 63 -0.53 7.85 -7.63
N LYS A 64 0.20 6.85 -8.12
CA LYS A 64 1.51 6.43 -7.60
C LYS A 64 2.56 7.49 -7.89
N GLU A 65 2.60 8.07 -9.09
CA GLU A 65 3.53 9.16 -9.42
C GLU A 65 3.24 10.45 -8.62
N ILE A 66 1.97 10.77 -8.36
CA ILE A 66 1.59 11.94 -7.52
C ILE A 66 2.02 11.78 -6.07
N TYR A 67 1.87 10.57 -5.51
CA TYR A 67 2.36 10.29 -4.16
C TYR A 67 3.87 10.49 -4.03
N TYR A 68 4.63 10.47 -5.14
CA TYR A 68 6.06 10.74 -5.15
C TYR A 68 6.43 12.16 -5.60
N ALA A 69 5.48 12.90 -6.19
CA ALA A 69 5.66 14.32 -6.50
C ALA A 69 5.94 15.15 -5.25
N GLU A 70 5.36 14.78 -4.09
CA GLU A 70 5.67 15.43 -2.79
C GLU A 70 7.15 15.28 -2.37
N TYR A 71 7.92 14.41 -3.02
CA TYR A 71 9.37 14.22 -2.80
C TYR A 71 10.22 14.70 -3.99
N ASN A 72 9.63 15.28 -5.05
CA ASN A 72 10.28 15.66 -6.32
C ASN A 72 11.24 14.58 -6.85
N LYS A 73 10.84 13.31 -6.71
CA LYS A 73 11.63 12.14 -7.09
C LYS A 73 10.70 11.08 -7.65
N LYS A 74 11.16 10.28 -8.61
CA LYS A 74 10.41 9.09 -9.04
C LYS A 74 10.58 8.01 -7.98
N ARG A 75 9.60 7.10 -7.84
CA ARG A 75 9.66 6.03 -6.83
C ARG A 75 10.97 5.24 -6.84
N LYS A 76 11.44 4.91 -8.04
CA LYS A 76 12.65 4.11 -8.27
C LYS A 76 13.92 4.78 -7.74
N ASP A 77 13.89 6.11 -7.57
CA ASP A 77 15.02 6.92 -7.10
C ASP A 77 14.98 7.16 -5.57
N ILE A 78 14.00 6.57 -4.88
CA ILE A 78 13.82 6.69 -3.43
C ILE A 78 14.17 5.34 -2.80
N ALA A 79 15.35 5.25 -2.19
CA ALA A 79 15.86 4.04 -1.56
C ALA A 79 15.24 3.78 -0.17
N TRP A 80 13.93 4.00 -0.02
CA TRP A 80 13.18 3.62 1.16
C TRP A 80 12.46 2.29 0.96
N PHE A 81 13.02 1.23 1.55
CA PHE A 81 12.45 -0.11 1.60
C PHE A 81 13.17 -0.94 2.65
N PRO A 82 12.55 -2.01 3.17
CA PRO A 82 13.16 -2.87 4.17
C PRO A 82 14.26 -3.76 3.58
N THR A 83 15.22 -4.14 4.42
CA THR A 83 16.13 -5.27 4.23
C THR A 83 15.96 -6.25 5.39
N ILE A 84 16.31 -7.52 5.18
CA ILE A 84 16.19 -8.57 6.22
C ILE A 84 17.58 -8.99 6.67
N ASP A 85 17.88 -8.85 7.95
CA ASP A 85 19.00 -9.52 8.60
C ASP A 85 18.62 -10.99 8.86
N TYR A 86 19.11 -11.87 7.99
CA TYR A 86 18.84 -13.30 8.08
C TYR A 86 19.46 -14.00 9.29
N LYS A 87 20.44 -13.39 9.96
CA LYS A 87 20.99 -13.94 11.21
C LYS A 87 20.02 -13.76 12.38
N ARG A 88 19.19 -12.70 12.31
CA ARG A 88 18.18 -12.39 13.33
C ARG A 88 16.78 -12.89 12.96
N CYS A 89 16.54 -13.12 11.67
CA CYS A 89 15.24 -13.56 11.18
C CYS A 89 14.91 -15.00 11.65
N LYS A 90 13.87 -15.13 12.48
CA LYS A 90 13.30 -16.43 12.88
C LYS A 90 12.26 -16.99 11.92
N ASN A 91 12.09 -16.36 10.75
CA ASN A 91 11.13 -16.78 9.72
C ASN A 91 9.68 -16.93 10.25
N CYS A 92 9.26 -16.05 11.17
CA CYS A 92 7.94 -16.09 11.81
C CYS A 92 6.78 -15.64 10.91
N LYS A 93 7.07 -15.15 9.69
CA LYS A 93 6.11 -14.72 8.65
C LYS A 93 5.21 -13.53 9.02
N LYS A 94 5.23 -13.01 10.25
CA LYS A 94 4.43 -11.84 10.70
C LYS A 94 4.51 -10.63 9.77
N CYS A 95 5.67 -10.36 9.15
CA CYS A 95 5.82 -9.23 8.23
C CYS A 95 5.12 -9.41 6.89
N ILE A 96 4.92 -10.65 6.43
CA ILE A 96 4.12 -10.97 5.25
C ILE A 96 2.66 -10.63 5.54
N ASP A 97 2.13 -11.13 6.66
CA ASP A 97 0.73 -10.93 7.05
C ASP A 97 0.42 -9.46 7.37
N PHE A 98 1.37 -8.77 8.00
CA PHE A 98 1.22 -7.39 8.42
C PHE A 98 1.26 -6.40 7.25
N CYS A 99 2.03 -6.65 6.18
CA CYS A 99 2.30 -5.63 5.17
C CYS A 99 1.22 -5.58 4.07
N PRO A 100 0.30 -4.59 4.06
CA PRO A 100 -0.79 -4.53 3.08
C PRO A 100 -0.30 -4.18 1.66
N LYS A 101 0.99 -3.89 1.49
CA LYS A 101 1.63 -3.59 0.19
C LYS A 101 2.35 -4.78 -0.41
N CYS A 102 2.28 -5.94 0.25
CA CYS A 102 2.86 -7.20 -0.19
C CYS A 102 4.35 -7.03 -0.55
N VAL A 103 5.11 -6.31 0.28
CA VAL A 103 6.56 -6.09 0.08
C VAL A 103 7.33 -7.41 0.21
N TYR A 104 6.84 -8.29 1.08
CA TYR A 104 7.44 -9.57 1.40
C TYR A 104 6.72 -10.74 0.71
N GLU A 105 7.44 -11.81 0.42
CA GLU A 105 6.90 -13.11 -0.01
C GLU A 105 7.70 -14.25 0.61
N LEU A 106 7.15 -15.47 0.54
CA LEU A 106 7.85 -16.69 0.91
C LEU A 106 8.51 -17.28 -0.35
N GLU A 107 9.83 -17.45 -0.31
CA GLU A 107 10.61 -18.10 -1.37
C GLU A 107 11.54 -19.12 -0.72
N ASN A 108 11.52 -20.38 -1.19
CA ASN A 108 12.32 -21.47 -0.61
C ASN A 108 12.18 -21.56 0.92
N ASN A 109 10.94 -21.47 1.42
CA ASN A 109 10.61 -21.45 2.84
C ASN A 109 11.24 -20.30 3.65
N LYS A 110 11.75 -19.25 3.02
CA LYS A 110 12.29 -18.05 3.69
C LYS A 110 11.54 -16.81 3.27
N THR A 111 11.30 -15.90 4.22
CA THR A 111 10.79 -14.57 3.90
C THR A 111 11.82 -13.76 3.08
N THR A 112 11.37 -13.18 1.97
CA THR A 112 12.19 -12.35 1.08
C THR A 112 11.47 -11.05 0.74
N VAL A 113 12.24 -9.98 0.47
CA VAL A 113 11.71 -8.70 0.00
C VAL A 113 11.58 -8.75 -1.52
N LYS A 114 10.41 -9.14 -2.03
CA LYS A 114 10.17 -9.28 -3.48
C LYS A 114 9.74 -8.00 -4.16
N ARG A 115 9.07 -7.10 -3.43
CA ARG A 115 8.56 -5.84 -3.99
C ARG A 115 9.00 -4.65 -3.14
N PRO A 116 10.31 -4.34 -3.10
CA PRO A 116 10.83 -3.26 -2.26
C PRO A 116 10.15 -1.92 -2.55
N PHE A 117 9.94 -1.58 -3.83
CA PHE A 117 9.33 -0.32 -4.25
C PHE A 117 7.83 -0.20 -3.97
N ASN A 118 7.17 -1.26 -3.47
CA ASN A 118 5.81 -1.16 -2.95
C ASN A 118 5.76 -0.60 -1.53
N CYS A 119 6.90 -0.56 -0.82
CA CYS A 119 6.98 0.03 0.51
C CYS A 119 6.61 1.52 0.45
N ILE A 120 5.77 1.95 1.40
CA ILE A 120 5.39 3.35 1.58
C ILE A 120 6.62 4.09 2.12
N ILE A 121 6.93 5.24 1.54
CA ILE A 121 8.09 6.04 1.95
C ILE A 121 7.92 6.46 3.41
N ASN A 122 9.00 6.38 4.19
CA ASN A 122 9.06 6.65 5.62
C ASN A 122 8.20 5.75 6.53
N CYS A 123 7.50 4.75 5.98
CA CYS A 123 6.85 3.71 6.78
C CYS A 123 7.88 2.67 7.19
N ASN A 124 7.99 2.40 8.50
CA ASN A 124 8.80 1.34 9.08
C ASN A 124 8.01 0.44 10.03
N ALA A 125 6.68 0.46 10.00
CA ALA A 125 5.84 -0.25 10.97
C ALA A 125 6.14 -1.76 11.07
N CYS A 126 6.52 -2.39 9.95
CA CYS A 126 6.89 -3.80 9.92
C CYS A 126 8.22 -4.12 10.65
N SER A 127 9.11 -3.16 10.90
CA SER A 127 10.28 -3.42 11.76
C SER A 127 9.86 -3.61 13.21
N TYR A 128 8.86 -2.86 13.67
CA TYR A 128 8.30 -2.98 15.03
C TYR A 128 7.42 -4.22 15.19
N ILE A 129 6.65 -4.64 14.17
CA ILE A 129 5.86 -5.90 14.30
C ILE A 129 6.77 -7.14 14.37
N CYS A 130 7.99 -7.04 13.83
CA CYS A 130 9.01 -8.08 13.86
C CYS A 130 9.99 -7.90 15.05
N CYS A 131 9.59 -7.10 16.05
CA CYS A 131 10.43 -6.60 17.16
C CYS A 131 11.14 -7.66 17.98
N GLU A 132 10.67 -8.91 18.00
CA GLU A 132 11.30 -9.97 18.78
C GLU A 132 12.79 -10.16 18.44
N ASN A 133 13.23 -9.83 17.22
CA ASN A 133 14.62 -10.01 16.82
C ASN A 133 15.22 -8.84 16.03
N ASN A 134 14.47 -7.74 15.81
CA ASN A 134 14.94 -6.60 15.02
C ASN A 134 15.57 -7.01 13.66
N ALA A 135 14.93 -7.97 12.99
CA ALA A 135 15.43 -8.56 11.75
C ALA A 135 15.11 -7.72 10.51
N ILE A 136 14.20 -6.76 10.59
CA ILE A 136 13.82 -5.89 9.48
C ILE A 136 14.45 -4.52 9.69
N ILE A 137 15.28 -4.11 8.73
CA ILE A 137 16.10 -2.91 8.80
C ILE A 137 15.65 -1.93 7.71
N PHE A 138 15.55 -0.65 8.06
CA PHE A 138 15.25 0.45 7.14
C PHE A 138 16.43 1.42 7.07
N PRO A 139 16.49 2.30 6.04
CA PRO A 139 17.45 3.40 6.03
C PRO A 139 17.26 4.33 7.24
N ASP A 140 18.37 4.85 7.77
CA ASP A 140 18.35 5.73 8.95
C ASP A 140 17.72 7.09 8.64
N LYS A 141 18.01 7.64 7.45
CA LYS A 141 17.53 8.96 7.04
C LYS A 141 16.17 8.86 6.34
N LYS A 142 15.17 9.51 6.92
CA LYS A 142 13.85 9.70 6.30
C LYS A 142 13.94 10.68 5.12
N TYR A 143 13.05 10.49 4.15
CA TYR A 143 12.90 11.42 3.03
C TYR A 143 12.01 12.59 3.43
N GLU A 144 12.47 13.81 3.18
CA GLU A 144 11.67 15.01 3.43
C GLU A 144 10.65 15.24 2.32
N LYS A 145 9.44 15.62 2.71
CA LYS A 145 8.44 16.12 1.78
C LYS A 145 8.74 17.59 1.51
N ILE A 146 8.51 18.02 0.29
CA ILE A 146 8.84 19.37 -0.18
C ILE A 146 7.64 20.32 0.03
N GLY A 147 6.60 19.85 0.72
CA GLY A 147 5.33 20.56 0.89
C GLY A 147 4.44 20.49 -0.35
N ARG A 148 3.13 20.70 -0.17
CA ARG A 148 2.25 21.04 -1.30
C ARG A 148 2.61 22.48 -1.70
N LEU A 149 3.00 22.68 -2.94
CA LEU A 149 2.85 23.99 -3.59
C LEU A 149 1.36 24.37 -3.57
#